data_AF-A0A396HDE4-F1
#
_entry.id   AF-A0A396HDE4-F1
#
_cell.length_a   1.000
_cell.length_b   1.000
_cell.length_c   1.000
_cell.angle_alpha   90.00
_cell.angle_beta   90.00
_cell.angle_gamma   90.00
#
_symmetry.space_group_name_H-M   'P 1'
#
loop_
_entity.id
_entity.type
_entity.pdbx_description
1 polymer ?
#
loop_
_entity_poly.entity_id
_entity_poly.type
_entity_poly.pdbx_seq_one_letter_code
_entity_poly.pdbx_strand_id
1 'polypeptide(L)' 'MCLESAKEFAPLFTKILHYMYNEDVIEEDAILSWEDEKKDPDEADKVFVNLAQPLIQWLKEAPEEDDEEEE' A
#
# COMPACT_ATOMS: atom_id res chain seq x y z
N MET A 1 19.25 -8.82 2.37
CA MET A 1 19.12 -7.68 3.29
C MET A 1 19.27 -8.19 4.72
N CYS A 2 20.04 -7.53 5.58
CA CYS A 2 20.18 -7.97 6.98
C CYS A 2 18.81 -8.01 7.66
N LEU A 3 18.44 -9.19 8.19
CA LEU A 3 17.11 -9.47 8.73
C LEU A 3 16.75 -8.65 9.98
N GLU A 4 17.72 -8.03 10.64
CA GLU A 4 17.49 -7.18 11.82
C GLU A 4 16.86 -5.84 11.46
N SER A 5 17.44 -5.10 10.51
CA SER A 5 16.91 -3.81 10.08
C SER A 5 15.51 -3.94 9.47
N ALA A 6 15.23 -5.05 8.78
CA ALA A 6 13.88 -5.32 8.25
C ALA A 6 12.82 -5.39 9.36
N LYS A 7 13.16 -5.93 10.54
CA LYS A 7 12.23 -6.00 11.69
C LYS A 7 11.99 -4.64 12.32
N GLU A 8 13.02 -3.80 12.40
CA GLU A 8 12.92 -2.45 12.98
C GLU A 8 12.09 -1.51 12.10
N PHE A 9 12.22 -1.65 10.77
CA PHE A 9 11.54 -0.78 9.82
C PHE A 9 10.19 -1.32 9.33
N ALA A 10 9.89 -2.62 9.48
CA ALA A 10 8.60 -3.17 9.07
C ALA A 10 7.39 -2.40 9.62
N PRO A 11 7.34 -1.97 10.90
CA PRO A 11 6.23 -1.18 11.42
C PRO A 11 6.05 0.19 10.75
N LEU A 12 7.07 0.71 10.06
CA LEU A 12 7.01 1.98 9.33
C LEU A 12 6.50 1.80 7.90
N PHE A 13 6.43 0.57 7.39
CA PHE A 13 6.11 0.29 5.99
C PHE A 13 4.82 0.97 5.53
N THR A 14 3.71 0.79 6.26
CA THR A 14 2.42 1.38 5.89
C THR A 14 2.46 2.91 5.88
N LYS A 15 3.24 3.53 6.77
CA LYS A 15 3.41 4.99 6.80
C LYS A 15 4.21 5.49 5.60
N ILE A 16 5.27 4.77 5.23
CA ILE A 16 6.08 5.08 4.05
C ILE A 16 5.25 4.92 2.79
N LEU A 17 4.51 3.83 2.66
CA LEU A 17 3.64 3.57 1.52
C LEU A 17 2.56 4.64 1.37
N HIS A 18 1.88 5.01 2.46
CA HIS A 18 0.89 6.09 2.44
C HIS A 18 1.52 7.46 2.13
N TYR A 19 2.73 7.74 2.63
CA TYR A 19 3.45 8.97 2.26
C TYR A 19 3.77 9.01 0.76
N MET A 20 4.21 7.90 0.17
CA MET A 20 4.48 7.81 -1.26
C MET A 20 3.22 7.97 -2.12
N TYR A 21 2.08 7.44 -1.63
CA TYR A 21 0.78 7.68 -2.25
C TYR A 21 0.41 9.18 -2.25
N ASN A 22 0.49 9.85 -1.09
CA ASN A 22 0.12 11.26 -0.96
C ASN A 22 1.03 12.24 -1.73
N GLU A 23 2.22 11.80 -2.14
CA GLU A 23 3.18 12.61 -2.92
C GLU A 23 3.17 12.22 -4.41
N ASP A 24 2.15 11.50 -4.86
CA ASP A 24 1.97 11.02 -6.25
C ASP A 24 3.16 10.19 -6.77
N VAL A 25 3.90 9.54 -5.86
CA VAL A 25 5.03 8.67 -6.21
C VAL A 25 4.53 7.27 -6.57
N ILE A 26 3.45 6.81 -5.93
CA ILE A 26 2.81 5.53 -6.20
C ILE A 26 1.30 5.77 -6.34
N GLU A 27 0.74 5.36 -7.47
CA GLU A 27 -0.69 5.47 -7.77
C GLU A 27 -1.52 4.41 -7.02
N GLU A 28 -2.80 4.70 -6.79
CA GLU A 28 -3.75 3.77 -6.16
C GLU A 28 -3.75 2.40 -6.85
N ASP A 29 -3.90 2.40 -8.18
CA ASP A 29 -3.93 1.19 -9.00
C ASP A 29 -2.71 0.31 -8.78
N ALA A 30 -1.53 0.90 -8.62
CA ALA A 30 -0.30 0.17 -8.37
C ALA A 30 -0.29 -0.51 -6.98
N ILE A 31 -0.88 0.12 -5.96
CA ILE A 31 -1.01 -0.46 -4.62
C ILE A 31 -2.05 -1.59 -4.64
N LEU A 32 -3.17 -1.39 -5.32
CA LEU A 32 -4.24 -2.39 -5.42
C LEU A 32 -3.82 -3.60 -6.27
N SER A 33 -3.11 -3.39 -7.38
CA SER A 33 -2.56 -4.47 -8.20
C SER A 33 -1.50 -5.27 -7.44
N TRP A 34 -0.65 -4.58 -6.65
CA TRP A 34 0.32 -5.24 -5.78
C TRP A 34 -0.36 -6.14 -4.74
N GLU A 35 -1.47 -5.72 -4.13
CA GLU A 35 -2.24 -6.60 -3.23
C GLU A 35 -2.77 -7.84 -3.96
N ASP A 36 -3.31 -7.67 -5.17
CA ASP A 36 -3.86 -8.77 -5.97
C ASP A 36 -2.80 -9.82 -6.35
N GLU A 37 -1.61 -9.37 -6.77
CA GLU A 37 -0.46 -10.23 -7.05
C GLU A 37 -0.02 -11.05 -5.84
N LYS A 38 -0.27 -10.54 -4.63
CA LYS A 38 0.08 -11.18 -3.37
C LYS A 38 -1.05 -12.02 -2.78
N LYS A 39 -1.99 -12.51 -3.59
CA LYS A 39 -2.98 -13.53 -3.19
C LYS A 39 -2.39 -14.92 -2.99
N ASP A 40 -1.21 -15.22 -3.55
CA ASP A 40 -0.38 -16.39 -3.21
C ASP A 40 1.06 -15.98 -2.82
N PRO A 41 1.23 -15.27 -1.67
CA PRO A 41 2.50 -14.67 -1.31
C PRO A 41 3.40 -15.63 -0.53
N ASP A 42 4.71 -15.52 -0.76
CA ASP A 42 5.71 -16.11 0.14
C ASP A 42 5.53 -15.56 1.58
N GLU A 43 5.97 -16.31 2.59
CA GLU A 43 5.72 -15.98 4.00
C GLU A 43 6.21 -14.58 4.42
N ALA A 44 7.26 -14.07 3.77
CA ALA A 44 7.77 -12.72 3.97
C ALA A 44 6.84 -11.63 3.39
N ASP A 45 6.23 -11.89 2.24
CA ASP A 45 5.34 -10.93 1.57
C ASP A 45 4.01 -10.79 2.33
N LYS A 46 3.55 -11.86 2.99
CA LYS A 46 2.37 -11.83 3.87
C LYS A 46 2.48 -10.74 4.93
N VAL A 47 3.68 -10.52 5.48
CA VAL A 47 3.88 -9.54 6.56
C VAL A 47 3.55 -8.13 6.09
N PHE A 48 4.06 -7.72 4.92
CA PHE A 48 3.88 -6.36 4.42
C PHE A 48 2.48 -6.10 3.87
N VAL A 49 1.90 -7.10 3.19
CA VAL A 49 0.50 -7.02 2.74
C VAL A 49 -0.44 -6.87 3.94
N ASN A 50 -0.21 -7.65 5.01
CA ASN A 50 -1.00 -7.55 6.25
C ASN A 50 -0.85 -6.18 6.93
N LEU A 51 0.37 -5.64 6.97
CA LEU A 51 0.61 -4.30 7.53
C LEU A 51 -0.09 -3.20 6.71
N ALA A 52 -0.18 -3.36 5.40
CA ALA A 52 -0.81 -2.39 4.50
C ALA A 52 -2.34 -2.49 4.41
N GLN A 53 -2.98 -3.55 4.95
CA GLN A 53 -4.43 -3.74 4.88
C GLN A 53 -5.27 -2.50 5.29
N PRO A 54 -4.91 -1.74 6.34
CA PRO A 54 -5.68 -0.54 6.68
C PRO A 54 -5.66 0.53 5.58
N LEU A 55 -4.53 0.70 4.88
CA LEU A 55 -4.42 1.63 3.76
C LEU A 55 -5.19 1.09 2.54
N ILE A 56 -5.01 -0.19 2.22
CA ILE A 56 -5.70 -0.84 1.09
C ILE A 56 -7.22 -0.78 1.26
N GLN A 57 -7.74 -1.01 2.46
CA GLN A 57 -9.17 -0.88 2.72
C GLN A 57 -9.65 0.55 2.55
N TRP A 58 -8.86 1.54 3.00
CA TRP A 58 -9.18 2.94 2.82
C TRP A 58 -9.22 3.34 1.33
N LEU A 59 -8.25 2.90 0.53
CA LEU A 59 -8.24 3.14 -0.93
C LEU A 59 -9.48 2.53 -1.59
N LYS A 60 -9.80 1.26 -1.29
CA LYS A 60 -10.99 0.57 -1.85
C LYS A 60 -12.33 1.19 -1.45
N GLU A 61 -12.39 1.89 -0.32
CA GLU A 61 -13.61 2.51 0.20
C GLU A 61 -13.68 4.01 -0.09
N ALA A 62 -12.58 4.64 -0.50
CA ALA A 62 -12.57 6.04 -0.86
C ALA A 62 -13.50 6.22 -2.06
N PRO A 63 -14.41 7.22 -2.03
CA PRO A 63 -15.08 7.60 -3.26
C PRO A 63 -14.00 8.01 -4.24
N GLU A 64 -13.98 7.41 -5.44
CA GLU A 64 -13.20 7.93 -6.56
C GLU A 64 -13.51 9.43 -6.62
N GLU A 65 -12.47 10.28 -6.56
CA GLU A 65 -12.66 11.71 -6.78
C GLU A 65 -13.09 11.84 -8.24
N ASP A 66 -14.42 11.81 -8.47
CA ASP A 66 -15.04 12.02 -9.77
C ASP A 66 -14.45 13.30 -10.37
N ASP A 67 -13.63 13.15 -11.40
CA ASP A 67 -13.22 14.19 -12.35
C ASP A 67 -14.47 14.70 -13.09
N GLU A 68 -15.38 15.38 -12.40
CA GLU A 68 -16.50 16.10 -13.00
C GLU A 68 -16.68 17.45 -12.28
N GLU A 69 -16.03 18.48 -12.83
CA GLU A 69 -16.72 19.69 -13.31
C GLU A 69 -15.69 20.59 -14.05
N GLU A 70 -15.49 20.28 -15.33
CA GLU A 70 -15.04 21.29 -16.32
C GLU A 70 -16.15 22.36 -16.44
N GLU A 71 -15.91 23.58 -15.96
CA GLU A 71 -16.58 24.80 -16.42
C GLU A 71 -15.72 25.57 -17.43
#